data_AF-A0A7X7ZCE9-F1
#
_entry.id   AF-A0A7X7ZCE9-F1
#
_cell.length_a   1.000
_cell.length_b   1.000
_cell.length_c   1.000
_cell.angle_alpha   90.00
_cell.angle_beta   90.00
_cell.angle_gamma   90.00
#
_symmetry.space_group_name_H-M   'P 1'
#
loop_
_entity.id
_entity.type
_entity.pdbx_description
1 polymer ?
#
loop_
_entity_poly.entity_id
_entity_poly.type
_entity_poly.pdbx_seq_one_letter_code
_entity_poly.pdbx_strand_id
1 'polypeptide(L)'
;MKKFLLFTFTVFLFAGCNSIFQYVFLPPEREEYTIVPDLELTTRLEDSSYFVSKDGKMVGYNAKSWKIEVRYMSDFQLNTYEFPDESRAFDNSGNPYTFANWIDPAVGYTPRRFSVFKVTIYNYTNSKINYDPEASLLLTDRGDKLNAYAREKKNAKFYSMEEYFQKRKGTSGLDDEVFETRMGIVRRTMLTYGKPIYKGDTRDGLIVFDPIMDNIEKLKITIDNFVVGYDENNDPADFVDLEFYFKQVVVPKEERIVVDDDKIAKVDSSVTQLSVALIKYTTAPGISNFDVPWNPKPRSLPNLMQIAAKNLKLRQKIVEGSFGDESVNDSHVAFIFGSGTTPEFSSSIVSRCAEYVSDGGIVFIDNVYFAGEYPFLTLMETFLGDVAKKLSGKTEIKRINLDHPLFTSFKELTSLPAGMDDFNNSLMKSDEIKGLFLDGKLVIILSGKGYPVLWSDEGSSYDNATQLDFGVNLISYAIKNRKK
;
A
#
# COMPACT_ATOMS: atom_id res chain seq x y z
N MET A 1 -52.41 16.04 37.51
CA MET A 1 -53.18 15.07 36.70
C MET A 1 -52.81 15.26 35.24
N LYS A 2 -52.41 14.16 34.57
CA LYS A 2 -52.55 13.81 33.13
C LYS A 2 -52.24 14.91 32.08
N LYS A 3 -51.13 14.78 31.34
CA LYS A 3 -50.90 13.91 30.15
C LYS A 3 -51.51 14.48 28.85
N PHE A 4 -50.67 14.42 27.80
CA PHE A 4 -51.00 14.13 26.40
C PHE A 4 -51.44 15.31 25.50
N LEU A 5 -50.55 15.76 24.60
CA LEU A 5 -50.35 15.18 23.24
C LEU A 5 -50.34 16.22 22.09
N LEU A 6 -49.41 15.97 21.18
CA LEU A 6 -49.43 16.19 19.73
C LEU A 6 -49.07 17.61 19.22
N PHE A 7 -47.85 17.85 18.71
CA PHE A 7 -47.20 17.26 17.51
C PHE A 7 -47.92 17.66 16.23
N THR A 8 -47.47 18.75 15.60
CA THR A 8 -47.58 19.05 14.17
C THR A 8 -46.85 20.37 13.91
N PHE A 9 -45.56 20.31 13.59
CA PHE A 9 -44.98 21.32 12.70
C PHE A 9 -44.34 20.61 11.53
N THR A 10 -45.09 20.68 10.44
CA THR A 10 -44.95 20.00 9.17
C THR A 10 -43.75 20.57 8.42
N VAL A 11 -42.76 19.72 8.18
CA VAL A 11 -42.25 19.38 6.84
C VAL A 11 -42.46 20.48 5.80
N PHE A 12 -41.46 21.34 5.56
CA PHE A 12 -41.31 22.09 4.29
C PHE A 12 -39.92 22.73 4.08
N LEU A 13 -38.82 22.04 4.41
CA LEU A 13 -37.46 22.55 4.12
C LEU A 13 -36.44 21.55 3.54
N PHE A 14 -36.85 20.34 3.12
CA PHE A 14 -35.93 19.36 2.51
C PHE A 14 -36.35 18.89 1.12
N ALA A 15 -36.81 19.81 0.27
CA ALA A 15 -37.15 19.51 -1.12
C ALA A 15 -36.03 19.86 -2.13
N GLY A 16 -34.79 20.15 -1.69
CA GLY A 16 -33.76 20.69 -2.58
C GLY A 16 -32.33 20.12 -2.47
N CYS A 17 -32.01 19.28 -1.48
CA CYS A 17 -30.66 18.71 -1.33
C CYS A 17 -30.75 17.27 -0.84
N ASN A 18 -31.10 16.32 -1.72
CA ASN A 18 -31.30 14.93 -1.29
C ASN A 18 -30.61 13.86 -2.14
N SER A 19 -29.71 14.22 -3.07
CA SER A 19 -28.91 13.22 -3.80
C SER A 19 -27.52 13.02 -3.19
N ILE A 20 -26.79 14.10 -2.93
CA ILE A 20 -25.38 14.04 -2.46
C ILE A 20 -25.27 13.45 -1.04
N PHE A 21 -26.19 13.84 -0.14
CA PHE A 21 -26.16 13.41 1.26
C PHE A 21 -26.63 11.97 1.47
N GLN A 22 -27.38 11.39 0.55
CA GLN A 22 -27.84 10.01 0.73
C GLN A 22 -26.67 9.02 0.64
N TYR A 23 -25.73 9.28 -0.26
CA TYR A 23 -24.64 8.35 -0.54
C TYR A 23 -23.37 8.58 0.28
N VAL A 24 -23.19 9.78 0.83
CA VAL A 24 -22.14 10.07 1.83
C VAL A 24 -22.46 9.39 3.18
N PHE A 25 -23.75 9.28 3.54
CA PHE A 25 -24.17 8.75 4.85
C PHE A 25 -24.66 7.30 4.82
N LEU A 26 -25.03 6.79 3.64
CA LEU A 26 -25.41 5.41 3.39
C LEU A 26 -24.78 4.97 2.07
N PRO A 27 -23.45 4.68 2.03
CA PRO A 27 -22.84 4.16 0.84
C PRO A 27 -23.60 2.88 0.45
N PRO A 28 -24.00 2.74 -0.83
CA PRO A 28 -24.75 1.57 -1.24
C PRO A 28 -23.86 0.35 -0.97
N GLU A 29 -24.42 -0.70 -0.34
CA GLU A 29 -23.71 -1.96 -0.20
C GLU A 29 -23.40 -2.50 -1.59
N ARG A 30 -22.17 -2.24 -2.07
CA ARG A 30 -21.68 -2.73 -3.34
C ARG A 30 -20.60 -3.76 -3.07
N GLU A 31 -20.60 -4.81 -3.88
CA GLU A 31 -19.46 -5.70 -3.95
C GLU A 31 -18.36 -5.00 -4.74
N GLU A 32 -17.24 -4.73 -4.07
CA GLU A 32 -16.05 -4.34 -4.79
C GLU A 32 -15.47 -5.58 -5.44
N TYR A 33 -14.99 -5.41 -6.68
CA TYR A 33 -14.34 -6.50 -7.39
C TYR A 33 -12.87 -6.17 -7.66
N THR A 34 -12.04 -7.20 -7.68
CA THR A 34 -10.68 -7.15 -8.22
C THR A 34 -10.53 -8.20 -9.31
N ILE A 35 -9.46 -8.11 -10.08
CA ILE A 35 -9.19 -9.02 -11.20
C ILE A 35 -7.96 -9.83 -10.85
N VAL A 36 -8.08 -11.15 -10.94
CA VAL A 36 -7.01 -12.10 -10.69
C VAL A 36 -6.86 -13.05 -11.87
N PRO A 37 -5.63 -13.54 -12.16
CA PRO A 37 -5.42 -14.64 -13.10
C PRO A 37 -6.38 -15.81 -12.90
N ASP A 38 -6.92 -16.33 -14.00
CA ASP A 38 -7.75 -17.53 -13.99
C ASP A 38 -6.86 -18.77 -14.21
N LEU A 39 -6.49 -19.44 -13.11
CA LEU A 39 -5.66 -20.64 -13.13
C LEU A 39 -6.33 -21.80 -13.89
N GLU A 40 -7.65 -21.93 -13.81
CA GLU A 40 -8.36 -23.04 -14.45
C GLU A 40 -8.33 -22.90 -15.97
N LEU A 41 -8.65 -21.71 -16.49
CA LEU A 41 -8.60 -21.45 -17.92
C LEU A 41 -7.17 -21.47 -18.45
N THR A 42 -6.21 -20.92 -17.69
CA THR A 42 -4.79 -20.97 -18.08
C THR A 42 -4.29 -22.41 -18.20
N THR A 43 -4.70 -23.30 -17.29
CA THR A 43 -4.29 -24.71 -17.31
C THR A 43 -4.98 -25.50 -18.45
N ARG A 44 -6.17 -25.07 -18.90
CA ARG A 44 -6.90 -25.67 -20.04
C ARG A 44 -6.25 -25.39 -21.40
N LEU A 45 -5.31 -24.46 -21.49
CA LEU A 45 -4.56 -24.21 -22.72
C LEU A 45 -3.64 -25.39 -23.11
N GLU A 46 -3.40 -26.34 -22.19
CA GLU A 46 -2.50 -27.49 -22.36
C GLU A 46 -1.06 -27.12 -22.76
N ASP A 47 -0.70 -25.84 -22.63
CA ASP A 47 0.62 -25.31 -22.96
C ASP A 47 1.40 -24.99 -21.68
N SER A 48 2.46 -25.77 -21.46
CA SER A 48 3.36 -25.62 -20.31
C SER A 48 4.16 -24.32 -20.28
N SER A 49 4.16 -23.53 -21.36
CA SER A 49 4.81 -22.22 -21.39
C SER A 49 4.01 -21.15 -20.65
N TYR A 50 2.70 -21.33 -20.45
CA TYR A 50 1.91 -20.44 -19.62
C TYR A 50 2.10 -20.78 -18.14
N PHE A 51 2.16 -19.75 -17.31
CA PHE A 51 2.28 -19.90 -15.86
C PHE A 51 1.52 -18.80 -15.12
N VAL A 52 1.04 -19.14 -13.92
CA VAL A 52 0.54 -18.17 -12.95
C VAL A 52 1.57 -18.08 -11.83
N SER A 53 1.90 -16.85 -11.43
CA SER A 53 2.84 -16.59 -10.34
C SER A 53 2.35 -17.19 -9.02
N LYS A 54 3.29 -17.52 -8.12
CA LYS A 54 2.99 -18.13 -6.81
C LYS A 54 2.09 -17.25 -5.93
N ASP A 55 2.14 -15.93 -6.13
CA ASP A 55 1.29 -14.95 -5.46
C ASP A 55 -0.14 -14.88 -6.02
N GLY A 56 -0.42 -15.57 -7.13
CA GLY A 56 -1.72 -15.60 -7.79
C GLY A 56 -2.14 -14.26 -8.41
N LYS A 57 -1.22 -13.30 -8.58
CA LYS A 57 -1.55 -11.93 -9.07
C LYS A 57 -1.04 -11.62 -10.47
N MET A 58 -0.17 -12.46 -11.00
CA MET A 58 0.43 -12.30 -12.32
C MET A 58 0.29 -13.60 -13.12
N VAL A 59 0.02 -13.46 -14.41
CA VAL A 59 0.06 -14.54 -15.40
C VAL A 59 1.12 -14.21 -16.43
N GLY A 60 1.83 -15.21 -16.93
CA GLY A 60 2.90 -14.99 -17.90
C GLY A 60 3.04 -16.15 -18.87
N TYR A 61 3.81 -15.88 -19.91
CA TYR A 61 4.21 -16.85 -20.93
C TYR A 61 5.73 -16.88 -21.03
N ASN A 62 6.32 -18.07 -20.95
CA ASN A 62 7.76 -18.29 -20.96
C ASN A 62 8.15 -19.17 -22.16
N ALA A 63 8.74 -18.54 -23.17
CA ALA A 63 9.28 -19.19 -24.36
C ALA A 63 10.73 -19.70 -24.17
N LYS A 64 11.30 -19.58 -22.96
CA LYS A 64 12.72 -19.77 -22.60
C LYS A 64 13.66 -18.70 -23.19
N SER A 65 13.49 -18.33 -24.45
CA SER A 65 14.26 -17.28 -25.11
C SER A 65 13.81 -15.87 -24.73
N TRP A 66 12.54 -15.73 -24.40
CA TRP A 66 11.92 -14.50 -23.91
C TRP A 66 10.75 -14.88 -22.98
N LYS A 67 10.30 -13.90 -22.20
CA LYS A 67 9.20 -14.06 -21.25
C LYS A 67 8.36 -12.78 -21.24
N ILE A 68 7.04 -12.94 -21.12
CA ILE A 68 6.12 -11.84 -20.87
C ILE A 68 5.28 -12.13 -19.63
N GLU A 69 5.02 -11.09 -18.85
CA GLU A 69 4.23 -11.15 -17.63
C GLU A 69 3.18 -10.04 -17.68
N VAL A 70 1.95 -10.38 -17.30
CA VAL A 70 0.79 -9.47 -17.28
C VAL A 70 0.17 -9.51 -15.89
N ARG A 71 0.01 -8.32 -15.30
CA ARG A 71 -0.56 -8.14 -13.96
C ARG A 71 -1.65 -7.09 -14.01
N TYR A 72 -2.80 -7.36 -13.40
CA TYR A 72 -3.82 -6.34 -13.18
C TYR A 72 -3.38 -5.35 -12.09
N MET A 73 -3.55 -4.05 -12.36
CA MET A 73 -3.25 -2.97 -11.42
C MET A 73 -4.56 -2.45 -10.83
N SER A 74 -4.84 -2.79 -9.58
CA SER A 74 -6.04 -2.29 -8.90
C SER A 74 -5.94 -0.79 -8.63
N ASP A 75 -7.08 -0.12 -8.50
CA ASP A 75 -7.14 1.28 -8.11
C ASP A 75 -6.39 1.53 -6.78
N PHE A 76 -6.49 0.60 -5.83
CA PHE A 76 -5.70 0.63 -4.60
C PHE A 76 -4.19 0.62 -4.89
N GLN A 77 -3.72 -0.24 -5.79
CA GLN A 77 -2.30 -0.33 -6.14
C GLN A 77 -1.82 0.97 -6.80
N LEU A 78 -2.61 1.48 -7.76
CA LEU A 78 -2.30 2.69 -8.51
C LEU A 78 -2.31 3.94 -7.63
N ASN A 79 -3.26 4.03 -6.68
CA ASN A 79 -3.41 5.20 -5.81
C ASN A 79 -2.44 5.19 -4.64
N THR A 80 -2.04 4.02 -4.15
CA THR A 80 -1.26 3.90 -2.91
C THR A 80 0.24 3.78 -3.19
N TYR A 81 0.62 3.08 -4.26
CA TYR A 81 2.02 2.73 -4.51
C TYR A 81 2.59 3.36 -5.78
N GLU A 82 1.81 3.43 -6.86
CA GLU A 82 2.33 3.94 -8.14
C GLU A 82 2.26 5.49 -8.22
N PHE A 83 1.14 6.09 -7.81
CA PHE A 83 0.90 7.54 -7.90
C PHE A 83 0.28 8.13 -6.60
N PRO A 84 0.95 7.99 -5.43
CA PRO A 84 0.39 8.41 -4.16
C PRO A 84 0.18 9.91 -4.03
N ASP A 85 1.10 10.73 -4.55
CA ASP A 85 1.01 12.18 -4.41
C ASP A 85 -0.09 12.76 -5.31
N GLU A 86 -0.20 12.26 -6.53
CA GLU A 86 -1.19 12.70 -7.51
C GLU A 86 -2.60 12.17 -7.23
N SER A 87 -2.73 11.20 -6.32
CA SER A 87 -4.01 10.64 -5.88
C SER A 87 -4.64 11.37 -4.67
N ARG A 88 -3.94 12.34 -4.07
CA ARG A 88 -4.43 13.04 -2.86
C ARG A 88 -5.33 14.25 -3.13
N ALA A 89 -5.41 14.73 -4.37
CA ALA A 89 -6.04 16.02 -4.68
C ALA A 89 -7.56 15.96 -4.96
N PHE A 90 -8.28 14.94 -4.48
CA PHE A 90 -9.73 14.75 -4.67
C PHE A 90 -10.18 15.05 -6.12
N ASP A 91 -11.05 16.06 -6.32
CA ASP A 91 -11.60 16.48 -7.62
C ASP A 91 -10.52 16.81 -8.67
N ASN A 92 -9.35 17.29 -8.22
CA ASN A 92 -8.23 17.69 -9.07
C ASN A 92 -7.11 16.65 -9.13
N SER A 93 -7.41 15.37 -8.83
CA SER A 93 -6.40 14.31 -8.87
C SER A 93 -5.63 14.29 -10.18
N GLY A 94 -4.30 14.37 -10.07
CA GLY A 94 -3.36 14.25 -11.18
C GLY A 94 -3.17 12.81 -11.66
N ASN A 95 -3.70 11.81 -10.94
CA ASN A 95 -3.64 10.42 -11.36
C ASN A 95 -4.47 10.23 -12.65
N PRO A 96 -3.86 9.81 -13.76
CA PRO A 96 -4.59 9.62 -15.01
C PRO A 96 -5.47 8.36 -14.98
N TYR A 97 -5.09 7.34 -14.22
CA TYR A 97 -5.64 5.98 -14.36
C TYR A 97 -6.87 5.70 -13.52
N THR A 98 -7.04 6.43 -12.42
CA THR A 98 -8.14 6.26 -11.47
C THR A 98 -8.79 7.61 -11.19
N PHE A 99 -9.94 7.61 -10.53
CA PHE A 99 -10.50 8.82 -9.93
C PHE A 99 -9.92 9.14 -8.55
N ALA A 100 -8.90 8.39 -8.11
CA ALA A 100 -8.27 8.51 -6.80
C ALA A 100 -9.31 8.55 -5.66
N ASN A 101 -9.29 9.58 -4.81
CA ASN A 101 -10.21 9.72 -3.68
C ASN A 101 -11.52 10.46 -4.04
N TRP A 102 -11.79 10.70 -5.32
CA TRP A 102 -13.04 11.34 -5.74
C TRP A 102 -14.21 10.36 -5.66
N ILE A 103 -15.28 10.75 -4.97
CA ILE A 103 -16.51 9.97 -4.84
C ILE A 103 -17.54 10.57 -5.78
N ASP A 104 -18.10 9.76 -6.68
CA ASP A 104 -19.15 10.21 -7.59
C ASP A 104 -20.45 10.48 -6.79
N PRO A 105 -20.97 11.73 -6.78
CA PRO A 105 -22.16 12.07 -6.01
C PRO A 105 -23.45 11.39 -6.49
N ALA A 106 -23.48 10.87 -7.73
CA ALA A 106 -24.65 10.21 -8.30
C ALA A 106 -24.76 8.73 -7.89
N VAL A 107 -23.62 8.06 -7.67
CA VAL A 107 -23.57 6.62 -7.38
C VAL A 107 -23.00 6.29 -6.00
N GLY A 108 -22.36 7.25 -5.33
CA GLY A 108 -21.91 7.09 -3.95
C GLY A 108 -20.61 6.35 -3.73
N TYR A 109 -19.85 6.11 -4.79
CA TYR A 109 -18.57 5.43 -4.76
C TYR A 109 -17.65 6.00 -5.84
N THR A 110 -16.36 5.70 -5.76
CA THR A 110 -15.39 6.01 -6.82
C THR A 110 -15.53 4.99 -7.96
N PRO A 111 -16.04 5.37 -9.15
CA PRO A 111 -16.11 4.45 -10.27
C PRO A 111 -14.70 4.11 -10.77
N ARG A 112 -14.55 2.97 -11.44
CA ARG A 112 -13.30 2.70 -12.16
C ARG A 112 -13.23 3.64 -13.36
N ARG A 113 -12.12 4.36 -13.48
CA ARG A 113 -11.88 5.21 -14.65
C ARG A 113 -11.45 4.39 -15.86
N PHE A 114 -10.52 3.46 -15.63
CA PHE A 114 -9.95 2.58 -16.63
C PHE A 114 -9.70 1.20 -16.04
N SER A 115 -9.38 0.24 -16.90
CA SER A 115 -8.80 -1.04 -16.49
C SER A 115 -7.35 -1.10 -16.93
N VAL A 116 -6.45 -1.25 -15.96
CA VAL A 116 -5.01 -1.07 -16.17
C VAL A 116 -4.27 -2.38 -15.89
N PHE A 117 -3.39 -2.75 -16.81
CA PHE A 117 -2.52 -3.91 -16.65
C PHE A 117 -1.07 -3.49 -16.83
N LYS A 118 -0.20 -3.96 -15.93
CA LYS A 118 1.25 -3.85 -16.09
C LYS A 118 1.74 -5.04 -16.90
N VAL A 119 2.46 -4.73 -17.97
CA VAL A 119 3.10 -5.73 -18.84
C VAL A 119 4.60 -5.60 -18.70
N THR A 120 5.29 -6.71 -18.48
CA THR A 120 6.75 -6.77 -18.39
C THR A 120 7.27 -7.82 -19.35
N ILE A 121 8.17 -7.42 -20.25
CA ILE A 121 8.73 -8.25 -21.31
C ILE A 121 10.23 -8.37 -21.10
N TYR A 122 10.71 -9.60 -21.03
CA TYR A 122 12.12 -9.95 -20.90
C TYR A 122 12.60 -10.61 -22.19
N ASN A 123 13.68 -10.10 -22.79
CA ASN A 123 14.31 -10.75 -23.93
C ASN A 123 15.65 -11.34 -23.52
N TYR A 124 15.76 -12.66 -23.41
CA TYR A 124 17.00 -13.30 -22.95
C TYR A 124 17.95 -13.61 -24.11
N THR A 125 17.43 -14.18 -25.20
CA THR A 125 18.29 -14.72 -26.27
C THR A 125 17.99 -14.23 -27.68
N ASN A 126 16.78 -13.73 -27.97
CA ASN A 126 16.43 -13.25 -29.31
C ASN A 126 17.18 -11.94 -29.62
N SER A 127 17.60 -11.74 -30.87
CA SER A 127 18.34 -10.53 -31.28
C SER A 127 17.57 -9.25 -30.97
N LYS A 128 16.28 -9.22 -31.33
CA LYS A 128 15.34 -8.17 -30.95
C LYS A 128 13.90 -8.67 -31.05
N ILE A 129 13.05 -8.21 -30.14
CA ILE A 129 11.60 -8.48 -30.11
C ILE A 129 10.84 -7.15 -30.01
N ASN A 130 9.56 -7.12 -30.35
CA ASN A 130 8.76 -5.91 -30.14
C ASN A 130 7.29 -6.24 -29.87
N TYR A 131 6.64 -5.31 -29.20
CA TYR A 131 5.25 -5.43 -28.79
C TYR A 131 4.56 -4.12 -29.09
N ASP A 132 3.40 -4.20 -29.74
CA ASP A 132 2.49 -3.09 -29.96
C ASP A 132 1.34 -3.15 -28.95
N PRO A 133 1.34 -2.28 -27.93
CA PRO A 133 0.28 -2.27 -26.92
C PRO A 133 -1.10 -1.96 -27.48
N GLU A 134 -1.20 -1.19 -28.58
CA GLU A 134 -2.48 -0.80 -29.18
C GLU A 134 -3.14 -1.95 -29.96
N ALA A 135 -2.38 -3.00 -30.27
CA ALA A 135 -2.91 -4.23 -30.86
C ALA A 135 -3.57 -5.16 -29.83
N SER A 136 -3.39 -4.89 -28.53
CA SER A 136 -3.95 -5.71 -27.48
C SER A 136 -5.45 -5.45 -27.31
N LEU A 137 -6.21 -6.54 -27.14
CA LEU A 137 -7.66 -6.50 -27.00
C LEU A 137 -8.08 -7.16 -25.68
N LEU A 138 -8.94 -6.49 -24.93
CA LEU A 138 -9.57 -7.04 -23.75
C LEU A 138 -11.00 -7.47 -24.09
N LEU A 139 -11.28 -8.76 -23.88
CA LEU A 139 -12.55 -9.42 -24.16
C LEU A 139 -13.24 -9.82 -22.86
N THR A 140 -14.53 -9.49 -22.74
CA THR A 140 -15.38 -9.92 -21.62
C THR A 140 -16.23 -11.12 -22.03
N ASP A 141 -16.69 -11.90 -21.05
CA ASP A 141 -17.66 -12.99 -21.26
C ASP A 141 -19.01 -12.51 -21.84
N ARG A 142 -19.36 -11.23 -21.64
CA ARG A 142 -20.53 -10.58 -22.24
C ARG A 142 -20.34 -10.23 -23.72
N GLY A 143 -19.13 -10.40 -24.25
CA GLY A 143 -18.81 -10.13 -25.65
C GLY A 143 -18.34 -8.69 -25.91
N ASP A 144 -18.06 -7.90 -24.86
CA ASP A 144 -17.48 -6.58 -25.03
C ASP A 144 -16.03 -6.70 -25.53
N LYS A 145 -15.65 -5.80 -26.44
CA LYS A 145 -14.33 -5.73 -27.05
C LYS A 145 -13.72 -4.37 -26.75
N LEU A 146 -12.77 -4.33 -25.83
CA LEU A 146 -12.15 -3.09 -25.35
C LEU A 146 -10.74 -2.98 -25.93
N ASN A 147 -10.53 -1.97 -26.78
CA ASN A 147 -9.22 -1.69 -27.37
C ASN A 147 -8.30 -1.01 -26.35
N ALA A 148 -7.00 -1.29 -26.43
CA ALA A 148 -6.02 -0.57 -25.64
C ALA A 148 -5.91 0.90 -26.09
N TYR A 149 -5.73 1.79 -25.12
CA TYR A 149 -5.53 3.21 -25.35
C TYR A 149 -4.11 3.51 -25.81
N ALA A 150 -4.00 4.37 -26.81
CA ALA A 150 -2.76 5.03 -27.18
C ALA A 150 -2.42 6.17 -26.22
N ARG A 151 -1.16 6.60 -26.22
CA ARG A 151 -0.75 7.77 -25.44
C ARG A 151 -1.22 9.09 -26.05
N GLU A 152 -0.77 9.37 -27.27
CA GLU A 152 -1.01 10.64 -27.97
C GLU A 152 -2.05 10.44 -29.06
N LYS A 153 -2.87 11.46 -29.33
CA LYS A 153 -3.91 11.43 -30.37
C LYS A 153 -3.34 11.25 -31.77
N LYS A 154 -2.17 11.82 -32.05
CA LYS A 154 -1.59 11.83 -33.40
C LYS A 154 -1.29 10.43 -33.95
N ASN A 155 -0.91 9.50 -33.08
CA ASN A 155 -0.43 8.17 -33.46
C ASN A 155 -1.41 7.05 -33.07
N ALA A 156 -2.56 7.40 -32.50
CA ALA A 156 -3.52 6.44 -32.00
C ALA A 156 -4.24 5.72 -33.14
N LYS A 157 -4.29 4.39 -33.07
CA LYS A 157 -5.09 3.55 -33.98
C LYS A 157 -6.59 3.62 -33.66
N PHE A 158 -6.90 3.70 -32.37
CA PHE A 158 -8.26 3.72 -31.84
C PHE A 158 -8.49 4.96 -30.97
N TYR A 159 -8.39 4.82 -29.66
CA TYR A 159 -8.56 5.90 -28.69
C TYR A 159 -7.21 6.30 -28.08
N SER A 160 -7.10 7.53 -27.60
CA SER A 160 -5.91 7.97 -26.86
C SER A 160 -6.24 8.63 -25.53
N MET A 161 -5.32 8.50 -24.58
CA MET A 161 -5.41 9.16 -23.28
C MET A 161 -5.43 10.68 -23.44
N GLU A 162 -4.63 11.21 -24.37
CA GLU A 162 -4.62 12.63 -24.71
C GLU A 162 -6.02 13.10 -25.16
N GLU A 163 -6.67 12.39 -26.08
CA GLU A 163 -8.01 12.73 -26.54
C GLU A 163 -9.05 12.61 -25.42
N TYR A 164 -8.94 11.56 -24.59
CA TYR A 164 -9.83 11.34 -23.46
C TYR A 164 -9.83 12.53 -22.50
N PHE A 165 -8.64 13.02 -22.13
CA PHE A 165 -8.51 14.15 -21.21
C PHE A 165 -8.78 15.49 -21.88
N GLN A 166 -8.36 15.70 -23.14
CA GLN A 166 -8.66 16.93 -23.87
C GLN A 166 -10.17 17.19 -23.95
N LYS A 167 -10.99 16.16 -24.22
CA LYS A 167 -12.46 16.27 -24.28
C LYS A 167 -13.09 16.66 -22.93
N ARG A 168 -12.41 16.40 -21.82
CA ARG A 168 -12.90 16.61 -20.45
C ARG A 168 -12.19 17.76 -19.74
N LYS A 169 -11.29 18.45 -20.44
CA LYS A 169 -10.51 19.55 -19.93
C LYS A 169 -11.38 20.80 -19.87
N GLY A 170 -11.42 21.46 -18.71
CA GLY A 170 -12.02 22.77 -18.56
C GLY A 170 -11.16 23.88 -19.17
N THR A 171 -11.62 25.13 -19.09
CA THR A 171 -10.91 26.29 -19.66
C THR A 171 -10.05 27.04 -18.65
N SER A 172 -9.90 26.53 -17.42
CA SER A 172 -9.13 27.21 -16.37
C SER A 172 -7.65 26.84 -16.41
N GLY A 173 -6.79 27.71 -15.88
CA GLY A 173 -5.36 27.43 -15.76
C GLY A 173 -5.03 26.24 -14.84
N LEU A 174 -5.92 25.93 -13.89
CA LEU A 174 -5.80 24.74 -13.05
C LEU A 174 -6.10 23.46 -13.84
N ASP A 175 -7.09 23.50 -14.74
CA ASP A 175 -7.39 22.37 -15.64
C ASP A 175 -6.23 22.10 -16.61
N ASP A 176 -5.53 23.16 -17.04
CA ASP A 176 -4.30 23.04 -17.82
C ASP A 176 -3.20 22.29 -17.04
N GLU A 177 -2.95 22.69 -15.79
CA GLU A 177 -1.93 22.06 -14.94
C GLU A 177 -2.25 20.58 -14.64
N VAL A 178 -3.50 20.28 -14.32
CA VAL A 178 -3.95 18.89 -14.07
C VAL A 178 -3.84 18.05 -15.33
N PHE A 179 -4.20 18.61 -16.49
CA PHE A 179 -4.05 17.94 -17.79
C PHE A 179 -2.58 17.61 -18.08
N GLU A 180 -1.67 18.59 -17.92
CA GLU A 180 -0.24 18.37 -18.16
C GLU A 180 0.37 17.37 -17.17
N THR A 181 -0.07 17.39 -15.91
CA THR A 181 0.34 16.42 -14.89
C THR A 181 -0.06 15.01 -15.31
N ARG A 182 -1.34 14.80 -15.67
CA ARG A 182 -1.86 13.52 -16.13
C ARG A 182 -1.11 13.03 -17.36
N MET A 183 -0.95 13.88 -18.37
CA MET A 183 -0.23 13.52 -19.60
C MET A 183 1.26 13.27 -19.35
N GLY A 184 1.88 13.98 -18.41
CA GLY A 184 3.25 13.72 -17.96
C GLY A 184 3.42 12.31 -17.40
N ILE A 185 2.48 11.84 -16.57
CA ILE A 185 2.47 10.48 -16.03
C ILE A 185 2.24 9.45 -17.14
N VAL A 186 1.22 9.64 -17.98
CA VAL A 186 0.91 8.77 -19.12
C VAL A 186 2.14 8.60 -20.02
N ARG A 187 2.88 9.68 -20.30
CA ARG A 187 4.11 9.67 -21.10
C ARG A 187 5.23 8.83 -20.53
N ARG A 188 5.36 8.77 -19.20
CA ARG A 188 6.42 8.01 -18.53
C ARG A 188 6.06 6.54 -18.30
N THR A 189 4.78 6.21 -18.20
CA THR A 189 4.35 4.93 -17.61
C THR A 189 3.61 4.00 -18.58
N MET A 190 2.95 4.53 -19.63
CA MET A 190 2.34 3.66 -20.63
C MET A 190 3.37 3.07 -21.59
N LEU A 191 3.17 1.81 -21.96
CA LEU A 191 3.92 1.21 -23.06
C LEU A 191 3.52 1.86 -24.38
N THR A 192 4.49 1.95 -25.28
CA THR A 192 4.28 2.42 -26.65
C THR A 192 4.93 1.48 -27.63
N TYR A 193 4.40 1.41 -28.85
CA TYR A 193 5.13 0.80 -29.97
C TYR A 193 6.37 1.65 -30.28
N GLY A 194 7.48 1.26 -29.65
CA GLY A 194 8.74 1.99 -29.68
C GLY A 194 9.86 1.16 -30.27
N LYS A 195 11.09 1.48 -29.85
CA LYS A 195 12.28 0.72 -30.25
C LYS A 195 12.13 -0.76 -29.86
N PRO A 196 12.64 -1.68 -30.70
CA PRO A 196 12.71 -3.10 -30.35
C PRO A 196 13.48 -3.32 -29.04
N ILE A 197 13.10 -4.36 -28.31
CA ILE A 197 13.76 -4.82 -27.08
C ILE A 197 14.89 -5.76 -27.51
N TYR A 198 16.14 -5.34 -27.30
CA TYR A 198 17.30 -6.11 -27.74
C TYR A 198 17.61 -7.27 -26.79
N LYS A 199 18.49 -8.17 -27.23
CA LYS A 199 18.95 -9.30 -26.44
C LYS A 199 19.53 -8.83 -25.09
N GLY A 200 19.01 -9.38 -23.99
CA GLY A 200 19.42 -9.05 -22.62
C GLY A 200 18.60 -7.90 -22.00
N ASP A 201 17.80 -7.19 -22.79
CA ASP A 201 17.02 -6.06 -22.30
C ASP A 201 15.64 -6.49 -21.78
N THR A 202 15.07 -5.61 -20.95
CA THR A 202 13.72 -5.73 -20.41
C THR A 202 12.96 -4.44 -20.68
N ARG A 203 11.65 -4.54 -20.93
CA ARG A 203 10.75 -3.40 -21.07
C ARG A 203 9.48 -3.64 -20.28
N ASP A 204 9.11 -2.69 -19.45
CA ASP A 204 7.85 -2.71 -18.70
C ASP A 204 7.06 -1.42 -18.85
N GLY A 205 5.77 -1.51 -18.54
CA GLY A 205 4.88 -0.36 -18.46
C GLY A 205 3.42 -0.79 -18.47
N LEU A 206 2.54 0.21 -18.59
CA LEU A 206 1.10 0.03 -18.46
C LEU A 206 0.42 -0.06 -19.83
N ILE A 207 -0.58 -0.95 -19.91
CA ILE A 207 -1.61 -0.94 -20.94
C ILE A 207 -2.95 -0.61 -20.29
N VAL A 208 -3.76 0.20 -20.98
CA VAL A 208 -4.96 0.82 -20.42
C VAL A 208 -6.12 0.52 -21.34
N PHE A 209 -7.23 0.09 -20.76
CA PHE A 209 -8.49 -0.19 -21.44
C PHE A 209 -9.62 0.62 -20.81
N ASP A 210 -10.76 0.66 -21.50
CA ASP A 210 -12.02 1.12 -20.91
C ASP A 210 -12.35 0.37 -19.61
N PRO A 211 -13.11 1.01 -18.69
CA PRO A 211 -13.42 0.40 -17.41
C PRO A 211 -14.28 -0.86 -17.58
N ILE A 212 -13.81 -1.96 -17.00
CA ILE A 212 -14.56 -3.22 -16.92
C ILE A 212 -15.72 -3.06 -15.94
N MET A 213 -16.93 -3.40 -16.40
CA MET A 213 -18.16 -3.40 -15.59
C MET A 213 -18.10 -4.45 -14.46
N ASP A 214 -18.98 -4.28 -13.48
CA ASP A 214 -19.16 -5.29 -12.44
C ASP A 214 -19.92 -6.51 -12.95
N ASN A 215 -19.74 -7.64 -12.25
CA ASN A 215 -20.37 -8.93 -12.53
C ASN A 215 -19.94 -9.53 -13.88
N ILE A 216 -18.68 -9.35 -14.26
CA ILE A 216 -18.07 -10.05 -15.40
C ILE A 216 -17.27 -11.21 -14.83
N GLU A 217 -17.64 -12.45 -15.12
CA GLU A 217 -16.96 -13.60 -14.51
C GLU A 217 -15.58 -13.81 -15.11
N LYS A 218 -15.46 -13.64 -16.44
CA LYS A 218 -14.25 -14.00 -17.19
C LYS A 218 -13.82 -12.88 -18.12
N LEU A 219 -12.49 -12.73 -18.19
CA LEU A 219 -11.80 -11.72 -18.97
C LEU A 219 -10.66 -12.40 -19.71
N LYS A 220 -10.45 -12.01 -20.97
CA LYS A 220 -9.32 -12.48 -21.78
C LYS A 220 -8.62 -11.29 -22.39
N ILE A 221 -7.32 -11.18 -22.18
CA ILE A 221 -6.47 -10.25 -22.92
C ILE A 221 -5.81 -11.03 -24.05
N THR A 222 -6.01 -10.59 -25.28
CA THR A 222 -5.24 -11.08 -26.43
C THR A 222 -4.15 -10.07 -26.77
N ILE A 223 -2.95 -10.58 -27.01
CA ILE A 223 -1.83 -9.81 -27.55
C ILE A 223 -1.58 -10.39 -28.94
N ASP A 224 -2.05 -9.66 -29.95
CA ASP A 224 -1.96 -10.08 -31.34
C ASP A 224 -0.66 -9.58 -31.96
N ASN A 225 -0.04 -10.39 -32.82
CA ASN A 225 1.17 -10.03 -33.58
C ASN A 225 2.37 -9.64 -32.70
N PHE A 226 2.64 -10.37 -31.61
CA PHE A 226 3.86 -10.16 -30.82
C PHE A 226 5.10 -10.52 -31.66
N VAL A 227 5.96 -9.54 -31.92
CA VAL A 227 7.11 -9.71 -32.82
C VAL A 227 8.25 -10.41 -32.09
N VAL A 228 8.56 -11.63 -32.49
CA VAL A 228 9.64 -12.43 -31.89
C VAL A 228 10.91 -12.46 -32.74
N GLY A 229 10.83 -12.07 -34.01
CA GLY A 229 11.92 -12.14 -34.98
C GLY A 229 11.77 -11.14 -36.13
N TYR A 230 12.88 -10.85 -36.78
CA TYR A 230 12.98 -9.91 -37.91
C TYR A 230 13.80 -10.53 -39.04
N ASP A 231 13.48 -10.14 -40.28
CA ASP A 231 14.20 -10.61 -41.47
C ASP A 231 15.51 -9.83 -41.74
N GLU A 232 16.15 -10.15 -42.86
CA GLU A 232 17.40 -9.53 -43.33
C GLU A 232 17.25 -8.03 -43.66
N ASN A 233 16.03 -7.59 -43.98
CA ASN A 233 15.71 -6.18 -44.24
C ASN A 233 15.31 -5.41 -42.97
N ASN A 234 15.39 -6.08 -41.82
CA ASN A 234 15.07 -5.52 -40.51
C ASN A 234 13.55 -5.31 -40.30
N ASP A 235 12.70 -5.98 -41.07
CA ASP A 235 11.25 -5.97 -40.97
C ASP A 235 10.75 -7.11 -40.06
N PRO A 236 9.66 -6.91 -39.27
CA PRO A 236 9.05 -7.96 -38.47
C PRO A 236 8.62 -9.16 -39.33
N ALA A 237 9.11 -10.36 -39.01
CA ALA A 237 8.87 -11.57 -39.81
C ALA A 237 8.18 -12.68 -39.02
N ASP A 238 8.57 -12.86 -37.75
CA ASP A 238 8.02 -13.89 -36.89
C ASP A 238 7.09 -13.27 -35.83
N PHE A 239 5.89 -13.82 -35.74
CA PHE A 239 4.82 -13.34 -34.87
C PHE A 239 4.27 -14.47 -34.01
N VAL A 240 3.84 -14.12 -32.80
CA VAL A 240 3.14 -15.01 -31.88
C VAL A 240 1.92 -14.29 -31.33
N ASP A 241 0.80 -14.98 -31.27
CA ASP A 241 -0.40 -14.49 -30.59
C ASP A 241 -0.47 -15.11 -29.20
N LEU A 242 -0.78 -14.30 -28.19
CA LEU A 242 -0.82 -14.72 -26.79
C LEU A 242 -2.16 -14.43 -26.17
N GLU A 243 -2.61 -15.30 -25.28
CA GLU A 243 -3.88 -15.16 -24.58
C GLU A 243 -3.68 -15.28 -23.06
N PHE A 244 -4.13 -14.26 -22.33
CA PHE A 244 -4.06 -14.23 -20.87
C PHE A 244 -5.46 -14.18 -20.27
N TYR A 245 -5.74 -15.11 -19.37
CA TYR A 245 -7.06 -15.30 -18.79
C TYR A 245 -7.11 -14.74 -17.36
N PHE A 246 -8.18 -14.00 -17.08
CA PHE A 246 -8.46 -13.41 -15.79
C PHE A 246 -9.90 -13.65 -15.40
N LYS A 247 -10.18 -13.57 -14.10
CA LYS A 247 -11.53 -13.59 -13.54
C LYS A 247 -11.72 -12.45 -12.57
N GLN A 248 -12.94 -11.93 -12.53
CA GLN A 248 -13.32 -10.95 -11.53
C GLN A 248 -13.71 -11.68 -10.25
N VAL A 249 -13.14 -11.27 -9.12
CA VAL A 249 -13.45 -11.84 -7.80
C VAL A 249 -13.94 -10.73 -6.89
N VAL A 250 -14.93 -11.04 -6.07
CA VAL A 250 -15.40 -10.13 -5.02
C VAL A 250 -14.27 -9.95 -4.03
N VAL A 251 -13.91 -8.69 -3.77
CA VAL A 251 -13.02 -8.32 -2.67
C VAL A 251 -13.78 -8.63 -1.37
N PRO A 252 -13.28 -9.58 -0.55
CA PRO A 252 -13.88 -9.91 0.74
C PRO A 252 -14.08 -8.63 1.56
N LYS A 253 -15.17 -8.53 2.35
CA LYS A 253 -15.45 -7.34 3.20
C LYS A 253 -14.27 -6.98 4.13
N GLU A 254 -13.32 -7.88 4.35
CA GLU A 254 -12.09 -7.73 5.14
C GLU A 254 -10.90 -7.11 4.35
N GLU A 255 -10.92 -7.16 3.01
CA GLU A 255 -9.94 -6.54 2.10
C GLU A 255 -10.44 -5.23 1.46
N ARG A 256 -11.72 -4.88 1.68
CA ARG A 256 -12.28 -3.58 1.30
C ARG A 256 -11.67 -2.51 2.21
N ILE A 257 -10.53 -1.97 1.79
CA ILE A 257 -10.00 -0.74 2.39
C ILE A 257 -10.87 0.40 1.88
N VAL A 258 -12.03 0.56 2.51
CA VAL A 258 -12.70 1.86 2.51
C VAL A 258 -11.85 2.71 3.44
N VAL A 259 -11.16 3.70 2.87
CA VAL A 259 -10.76 4.89 3.63
C VAL A 259 -12.07 5.62 3.95
N ASP A 260 -12.74 5.15 5.00
CA ASP A 260 -13.95 5.79 5.54
C ASP A 260 -13.47 6.88 6.52
N ASP A 261 -13.09 8.02 5.96
CA ASP A 261 -12.74 9.23 6.73
C ASP A 261 -13.97 9.85 7.43
N ASP A 262 -15.20 9.38 7.16
CA ASP A 262 -16.44 10.04 7.58
C ASP A 262 -17.32 9.29 8.60
N LYS A 263 -16.78 8.26 9.28
CA LYS A 263 -17.29 7.88 10.62
C LYS A 263 -16.81 8.80 11.75
N ILE A 264 -16.61 10.07 11.44
CA ILE A 264 -16.58 11.19 12.40
C ILE A 264 -17.96 11.86 12.42
N ALA A 265 -19.02 11.12 12.75
CA ALA A 265 -20.15 11.67 13.52
C ALA A 265 -21.16 10.56 13.83
N LYS A 266 -21.38 10.35 15.13
CA LYS A 266 -22.49 9.57 15.71
C LYS A 266 -22.39 8.04 15.66
N VAL A 267 -21.33 7.48 16.26
CA VAL A 267 -21.46 6.21 16.98
C VAL A 267 -20.58 6.25 18.23
N ASP A 268 -21.25 6.29 19.37
CA ASP A 268 -20.79 6.05 20.75
C ASP A 268 -19.45 6.70 21.17
N SER A 269 -19.54 7.80 21.92
CA SER A 269 -18.44 8.53 22.55
C SER A 269 -17.66 7.74 23.62
N SER A 270 -17.89 6.43 23.72
CA SER A 270 -17.25 5.54 24.70
C SER A 270 -16.10 4.69 24.11
N VAL A 271 -15.89 4.66 22.79
CA VAL A 271 -14.80 3.87 22.18
C VAL A 271 -13.51 4.68 22.09
N THR A 272 -12.46 4.24 22.79
CA THR A 272 -11.13 4.85 22.78
C THR A 272 -10.49 4.81 21.38
N GLN A 273 -10.04 5.98 20.90
CA GLN A 273 -9.29 6.10 19.65
C GLN A 273 -7.80 5.85 19.90
N LEU A 274 -7.24 4.85 19.26
CA LEU A 274 -5.81 4.57 19.22
C LEU A 274 -5.20 5.25 17.99
N SER A 275 -4.29 6.19 18.23
CA SER A 275 -3.44 6.79 17.19
C SER A 275 -2.02 6.27 17.36
N VAL A 276 -1.36 5.84 16.29
CA VAL A 276 0.06 5.47 16.27
C VAL A 276 0.78 6.25 15.17
N ALA A 277 2.05 6.56 15.39
CA ALA A 277 2.90 7.25 14.43
C ALA A 277 3.94 6.31 13.83
N LEU A 278 4.18 6.40 12.53
CA LEU A 278 5.39 5.91 11.87
C LEU A 278 6.35 7.08 11.66
N ILE A 279 7.54 6.98 12.24
CA ILE A 279 8.50 8.08 12.26
C ILE A 279 9.31 8.12 10.97
N LYS A 280 9.20 9.24 10.25
CA LYS A 280 10.04 9.57 9.10
C LYS A 280 11.39 10.08 9.58
N TYR A 281 12.45 9.58 8.97
CA TYR A 281 13.82 10.05 9.19
C TYR A 281 14.55 10.15 7.85
N THR A 282 15.56 11.03 7.81
CA THR A 282 16.52 11.08 6.70
C THR A 282 17.64 10.10 6.96
N THR A 283 18.35 9.72 5.90
CA THR A 283 19.46 8.78 6.00
C THR A 283 20.69 9.38 5.36
N ALA A 284 21.86 9.11 5.95
CA ALA A 284 23.12 9.36 5.26
C ALA A 284 23.14 8.55 3.93
N PRO A 285 23.83 9.03 2.88
CA PRO A 285 23.99 8.27 1.63
C PRO A 285 24.56 6.88 1.90
N GLY A 286 23.90 5.84 1.40
CA GLY A 286 24.26 4.45 1.64
C GLY A 286 23.50 3.49 0.72
N ILE A 287 23.78 2.19 0.85
CA ILE A 287 23.07 1.15 0.09
C ILE A 287 21.71 0.94 0.75
N SER A 288 20.65 1.45 0.14
CA SER A 288 19.27 1.07 0.48
C SER A 288 18.74 0.07 -0.53
N ASN A 289 18.33 -1.11 -0.07
CA ASN A 289 17.52 -2.03 -0.87
C ASN A 289 16.02 -1.68 -0.82
N PHE A 290 15.66 -0.54 -0.23
CA PHE A 290 14.28 -0.08 -0.01
C PHE A 290 14.11 1.34 -0.54
N ASP A 291 13.06 1.57 -1.33
CA ASP A 291 12.74 2.89 -1.90
C ASP A 291 12.39 3.93 -0.82
N VAL A 292 11.82 3.47 0.30
CA VAL A 292 11.46 4.30 1.47
C VAL A 292 12.18 3.76 2.72
N PRO A 293 13.39 4.26 3.04
CA PRO A 293 14.22 3.67 4.08
C PRO A 293 13.63 3.71 5.50
N TRP A 294 12.74 4.65 5.80
CA TRP A 294 12.03 4.76 7.08
C TRP A 294 10.73 3.93 7.13
N ASN A 295 10.32 3.34 6.00
CA ASN A 295 9.20 2.40 5.91
C ASN A 295 9.55 1.18 5.03
N PRO A 296 10.55 0.37 5.44
CA PRO A 296 11.02 -0.76 4.62
C PRO A 296 10.00 -1.91 4.52
N LYS A 297 8.97 -1.94 5.39
CA LYS A 297 7.87 -2.91 5.35
C LYS A 297 6.50 -2.22 5.49
N PRO A 298 5.96 -1.65 4.40
CA PRO A 298 4.73 -0.86 4.44
C PRO A 298 3.49 -1.59 4.96
N ARG A 299 3.41 -2.91 4.83
CA ARG A 299 2.28 -3.71 5.36
C ARG A 299 2.36 -4.01 6.86
N SER A 300 3.53 -3.81 7.47
CA SER A 300 3.80 -4.21 8.86
C SER A 300 2.89 -3.51 9.87
N LEU A 301 2.97 -2.18 9.94
CA LEU A 301 2.21 -1.40 10.90
C LEU A 301 0.69 -1.43 10.62
N PRO A 302 0.22 -1.34 9.35
CA PRO A 302 -1.20 -1.52 9.05
C PRO A 302 -1.78 -2.86 9.51
N ASN A 303 -1.07 -3.97 9.28
CA ASN A 303 -1.55 -5.29 9.70
C ASN A 303 -1.59 -5.42 11.23
N LEU A 304 -0.52 -5.01 11.91
CA LEU A 304 -0.48 -5.00 13.37
C LEU A 304 -1.64 -4.16 13.95
N MET A 305 -1.85 -2.96 13.40
CA MET A 305 -2.91 -2.07 13.85
C MET A 305 -4.28 -2.69 13.63
N GLN A 306 -4.54 -3.30 12.47
CA GLN A 306 -5.81 -3.95 12.17
C GLN A 306 -6.12 -5.06 13.20
N ILE A 307 -5.12 -5.88 13.53
CA ILE A 307 -5.24 -6.96 14.50
C ILE A 307 -5.45 -6.41 15.92
N ALA A 308 -4.69 -5.38 16.30
CA ALA A 308 -4.84 -4.73 17.60
C ALA A 308 -6.20 -4.06 17.77
N ALA A 309 -6.67 -3.34 16.75
CA ALA A 309 -7.98 -2.69 16.73
C ALA A 309 -9.11 -3.71 16.89
N LYS A 310 -9.02 -4.84 16.17
CA LYS A 310 -9.96 -5.96 16.29
C LYS A 310 -9.97 -6.57 17.69
N ASN A 311 -8.80 -6.90 18.22
CA ASN A 311 -8.67 -7.61 19.50
C ASN A 311 -8.99 -6.72 20.71
N LEU A 312 -8.61 -5.46 20.66
CA LEU A 312 -8.80 -4.50 21.76
C LEU A 312 -10.11 -3.70 21.62
N LYS A 313 -10.85 -3.88 20.51
CA LYS A 313 -12.09 -3.16 20.18
C LYS A 313 -11.90 -1.64 20.17
N LEU A 314 -10.87 -1.19 19.45
CA LEU A 314 -10.47 0.21 19.36
C LEU A 314 -10.68 0.75 17.95
N ARG A 315 -10.79 2.09 17.83
CA ARG A 315 -10.60 2.77 16.54
C ARG A 315 -9.10 2.96 16.31
N GLN A 316 -8.63 2.77 15.08
CA GLN A 316 -7.22 2.98 14.73
C GLN A 316 -7.01 4.22 13.87
N LYS A 317 -5.90 4.90 14.08
CA LYS A 317 -5.35 5.93 13.19
C LYS A 317 -3.85 5.70 13.09
N ILE A 318 -3.33 5.66 11.87
CA ILE A 318 -1.89 5.67 11.61
C ILE A 318 -1.57 7.05 11.07
N VAL A 319 -0.57 7.70 11.65
CA VAL A 319 -0.01 8.95 11.14
C VAL A 319 1.43 8.72 10.75
N GLU A 320 1.92 9.47 9.79
CA GLU A 320 3.33 9.45 9.44
C GLU A 320 3.90 10.86 9.59
N GLY A 321 5.10 10.99 10.14
CA GLY A 321 5.70 12.29 10.38
C GLY A 321 6.96 12.18 11.21
N SER A 322 7.47 13.31 11.67
CA SER A 322 8.61 13.37 12.59
C SER A 322 8.15 13.76 13.99
N PHE A 323 8.99 13.51 15.00
CA PHE A 323 8.75 14.08 16.32
C PHE A 323 8.65 15.61 16.25
N GLY A 324 7.67 16.17 16.96
CA GLY A 324 7.32 17.59 16.93
C GLY A 324 6.18 17.95 15.97
N ASP A 325 5.78 17.05 15.08
CA ASP A 325 4.56 17.22 14.30
C ASP A 325 3.35 16.98 15.23
N GLU A 326 2.33 17.84 15.16
CA GLU A 326 1.15 17.80 16.04
C GLU A 326 0.48 16.41 16.01
N SER A 327 0.28 15.84 14.82
CA SER A 327 -0.32 14.52 14.66
C SER A 327 0.51 13.40 15.29
N VAL A 328 1.84 13.51 15.30
CA VAL A 328 2.76 12.53 15.90
C VAL A 328 2.75 12.68 17.42
N ASN A 329 2.77 13.90 17.94
CA ASN A 329 2.72 14.16 19.37
C ASN A 329 1.40 13.68 20.00
N ASP A 330 0.30 13.75 19.25
CA ASP A 330 -1.00 13.22 19.64
C ASP A 330 -1.12 11.69 19.52
N SER A 331 -0.12 11.00 18.99
CA SER A 331 -0.11 9.53 18.90
C SER A 331 0.28 8.86 20.23
N HIS A 332 -0.19 7.63 20.46
CA HIS A 332 0.06 6.86 21.68
C HIS A 332 1.38 6.09 21.58
N VAL A 333 1.70 5.61 20.39
CA VAL A 333 2.90 4.83 20.09
C VAL A 333 3.53 5.37 18.83
N ALA A 334 4.83 5.64 18.86
CA ALA A 334 5.64 5.99 17.71
C ALA A 334 6.53 4.80 17.34
N PHE A 335 6.55 4.42 16.08
CA PHE A 335 7.33 3.32 15.53
C PHE A 335 8.49 3.86 14.70
N ILE A 336 9.70 3.36 14.96
CA ILE A 336 10.89 3.62 14.15
C ILE A 336 11.36 2.27 13.59
N PHE A 337 11.30 2.12 12.26
CA PHE A 337 11.75 0.89 11.59
C PHE A 337 13.02 1.12 10.82
N GLY A 338 14.07 0.39 11.18
CA GLY A 338 15.36 0.44 10.50
C GLY A 338 15.36 -0.34 9.19
N SER A 339 15.75 0.32 8.10
CA SER A 339 16.24 -0.35 6.88
C SER A 339 17.77 -0.40 6.90
N GLY A 340 18.41 -0.98 5.88
CA GLY A 340 19.89 -1.09 5.79
C GLY A 340 20.67 0.23 5.66
N THR A 341 20.08 1.38 6.01
CA THR A 341 20.64 2.73 5.89
C THR A 341 20.68 3.47 7.22
N THR A 342 21.78 4.17 7.51
CA THR A 342 21.97 4.92 8.76
C THR A 342 20.93 6.04 8.94
N PRO A 343 20.00 5.94 9.93
CA PRO A 343 19.07 7.02 10.23
C PRO A 343 19.81 8.22 10.83
N GLU A 344 19.43 9.42 10.42
CA GLU A 344 19.96 10.68 10.94
C GLU A 344 18.92 11.39 11.81
N PHE A 345 19.19 11.47 13.11
CA PHE A 345 18.38 12.21 14.06
C PHE A 345 19.17 13.43 14.56
N SER A 346 18.70 14.63 14.22
CA SER A 346 19.29 15.85 14.77
C SER A 346 19.01 15.98 16.26
N SER A 347 19.81 16.76 16.97
CA SER A 347 19.61 17.05 18.40
C SER A 347 18.23 17.64 18.71
N SER A 348 17.63 18.36 17.75
CA SER A 348 16.27 18.87 17.86
C SER A 348 15.22 17.76 17.84
N ILE A 349 15.38 16.74 16.98
CA ILE A 349 14.49 15.58 16.93
C ILE A 349 14.64 14.71 18.18
N VAL A 350 15.86 14.53 18.68
CA VAL A 350 16.10 13.85 19.97
C VAL A 350 15.37 14.56 21.11
N SER A 351 15.41 15.90 21.14
CA SER A 351 14.73 16.69 22.19
C SER A 351 13.21 16.55 22.08
N ARG A 352 12.66 16.59 20.86
CA ARG A 352 11.21 16.39 20.62
C ARG A 352 10.76 14.96 20.93
N CYS A 353 11.60 13.96 20.72
CA CYS A 353 11.33 12.59 21.16
C CYS A 353 11.29 12.52 22.70
N ALA A 354 12.18 13.24 23.39
CA ALA A 354 12.18 13.32 24.85
C ALA A 354 10.89 13.98 25.38
N GLU A 355 10.41 15.04 24.73
CA GLU A 355 9.11 15.67 25.01
C GLU A 355 7.97 14.67 24.82
N TYR A 356 7.90 14.02 23.65
CA TYR A 356 6.87 13.02 23.33
C TYR A 356 6.75 11.91 24.39
N VAL A 357 7.88 11.35 24.84
CA VAL A 357 7.85 10.31 25.87
C VAL A 357 7.62 10.86 27.29
N SER A 358 7.98 12.12 27.57
CA SER A 358 7.64 12.78 28.84
C SER A 358 6.13 12.99 28.96
N ASP A 359 5.46 13.25 27.84
CA ASP A 359 4.01 13.41 27.74
C ASP A 359 3.26 12.06 27.74
N GLY A 360 3.98 10.95 27.94
CA GLY A 360 3.42 9.61 28.09
C GLY A 360 3.25 8.84 26.77
N GLY A 361 3.82 9.32 25.68
CA GLY A 361 3.99 8.54 24.46
C GLY A 361 4.99 7.40 24.66
N ILE A 362 4.82 6.31 23.91
CA ILE A 362 5.78 5.20 23.86
C ILE A 362 6.45 5.16 22.50
N VAL A 363 7.76 4.88 22.45
CA VAL A 363 8.47 4.64 21.20
C VAL A 363 8.86 3.16 21.10
N PHE A 364 8.58 2.54 19.96
CA PHE A 364 9.04 1.19 19.62
C PHE A 364 10.00 1.26 18.43
N ILE A 365 11.17 0.65 18.59
CA ILE A 365 12.24 0.67 17.61
C ILE A 365 12.63 -0.77 17.29
N ASP A 366 12.65 -1.13 16.00
CA ASP A 366 13.10 -2.44 15.54
C ASP A 366 13.68 -2.33 14.11
N ASN A 367 14.46 -3.32 13.69
CA ASN A 367 15.07 -3.35 12.37
C ASN A 367 14.36 -4.34 11.44
N VAL A 368 14.41 -4.08 10.14
CA VAL A 368 13.87 -4.95 9.08
C VAL A 368 14.99 -5.60 8.26
N TYR A 369 16.18 -5.01 8.30
CA TYR A 369 17.34 -5.48 7.56
C TYR A 369 18.41 -6.00 8.52
N PHE A 370 18.97 -7.16 8.19
CA PHE A 370 19.90 -7.90 9.03
C PHE A 370 21.14 -8.26 8.20
N ALA A 371 22.06 -7.31 8.07
CA ALA A 371 23.40 -7.57 7.55
C ALA A 371 24.41 -7.28 8.65
N GLY A 372 25.40 -8.15 8.84
CA GLY A 372 26.35 -8.09 9.98
C GLY A 372 27.18 -6.81 10.07
N GLU A 373 27.28 -6.04 8.99
CA GLU A 373 28.03 -4.78 8.93
C GLU A 373 27.17 -3.55 9.27
N TYR A 374 25.86 -3.71 9.48
CA TYR A 374 24.92 -2.60 9.56
C TYR A 374 24.63 -2.17 11.02
N PRO A 375 25.01 -0.94 11.44
CA PRO A 375 25.06 -0.56 12.86
C PRO A 375 23.75 -0.01 13.44
N PHE A 376 22.57 -0.29 12.86
CA PHE A 376 21.30 0.34 13.29
C PHE A 376 21.02 0.19 14.78
N LEU A 377 21.15 -1.02 15.34
CA LEU A 377 20.87 -1.25 16.75
C LEU A 377 21.83 -0.45 17.64
N THR A 378 23.13 -0.42 17.30
CA THR A 378 24.12 0.38 18.02
C THR A 378 23.82 1.88 17.94
N LEU A 379 23.37 2.37 16.78
CA LEU A 379 22.95 3.76 16.60
C LEU A 379 21.70 4.07 17.43
N MET A 380 20.73 3.15 17.47
CA MET A 380 19.52 3.33 18.27
C MET A 380 19.80 3.23 19.77
N GLU A 381 20.77 2.42 20.21
CA GLU A 381 21.27 2.46 21.59
C GLU A 381 21.85 3.82 21.95
N THR A 382 22.61 4.42 21.04
CA THR A 382 23.13 5.80 21.21
C THR A 382 21.99 6.80 21.28
N PHE A 383 21.00 6.69 20.39
CA PHE A 383 19.79 7.51 20.39
C PHE A 383 19.03 7.42 21.72
N LEU A 384 18.85 6.21 22.29
CA LEU A 384 18.25 6.02 23.62
C LEU A 384 19.03 6.80 24.70
N GLY A 385 20.36 6.71 24.68
CA GLY A 385 21.23 7.44 25.60
C GLY A 385 21.11 8.96 25.45
N ASP A 386 20.98 9.45 24.22
CA ASP A 386 20.82 10.88 23.96
C ASP A 386 19.43 11.41 24.33
N VAL A 387 18.38 10.62 24.11
CA VAL A 387 17.03 10.93 24.63
C VAL A 387 17.06 10.94 26.17
N ALA A 388 17.70 9.95 26.80
CA ALA A 388 17.79 9.88 28.26
C ALA A 388 18.44 11.13 28.88
N LYS A 389 19.49 11.67 28.25
CA LYS A 389 20.15 12.93 28.68
C LYS A 389 19.24 14.17 28.57
N LYS A 390 18.17 14.12 27.77
CA LYS A 390 17.21 15.22 27.58
C LYS A 390 16.02 15.14 28.55
N LEU A 391 15.81 14.00 29.21
CA LEU A 391 14.72 13.81 30.14
C LEU A 391 15.06 14.41 31.51
N SER A 392 14.06 15.01 32.16
CA SER A 392 14.23 15.68 33.47
C SER A 392 14.01 14.75 34.68
N GLY A 393 13.74 13.45 34.45
CA GLY A 393 13.49 12.44 35.49
C GLY A 393 14.61 11.40 35.61
N LYS A 394 14.44 10.42 36.50
CA LYS A 394 15.41 9.33 36.66
C LYS A 394 15.29 8.37 35.48
N THR A 395 16.34 8.29 34.67
CA THR A 395 16.39 7.39 33.51
C THR A 395 17.21 6.13 33.77
N GLU A 396 16.71 4.97 33.33
CA GLU A 396 17.45 3.71 33.33
C GLU A 396 17.30 3.01 31.97
N ILE A 397 18.41 2.62 31.33
CA ILE A 397 18.39 1.76 30.14
C ILE A 397 18.76 0.35 30.59
N LYS A 398 17.83 -0.60 30.43
CA LYS A 398 18.04 -1.99 30.88
C LYS A 398 17.19 -2.96 30.06
N ARG A 399 17.51 -4.25 30.17
CA ARG A 399 16.67 -5.34 29.66
C ARG A 399 15.25 -5.24 30.23
N ILE A 400 14.25 -5.47 29.40
CA ILE A 400 12.86 -5.63 29.84
C ILE A 400 12.65 -7.10 30.24
N ASN A 401 12.31 -7.33 31.50
CA ASN A 401 12.05 -8.68 32.02
C ASN A 401 10.67 -9.19 31.59
N LEU A 402 10.50 -10.51 31.53
CA LEU A 402 9.26 -11.16 31.09
C LEU A 402 8.07 -10.96 32.05
N ASP A 403 8.33 -10.61 33.30
CA ASP A 403 7.30 -10.22 34.28
C ASP A 403 6.76 -8.80 34.05
N HIS A 404 7.37 -8.02 33.15
CA HIS A 404 6.90 -6.69 32.81
C HIS A 404 5.53 -6.74 32.12
N PRO A 405 4.61 -5.79 32.39
CA PRO A 405 3.28 -5.76 31.77
C PRO A 405 3.27 -5.72 30.24
N LEU A 406 4.39 -5.40 29.60
CA LEU A 406 4.57 -5.51 28.15
C LEU A 406 4.33 -6.94 27.62
N PHE A 407 4.51 -7.97 28.44
CA PHE A 407 4.31 -9.36 28.05
C PHE A 407 2.96 -9.94 28.48
N THR A 408 2.13 -9.17 29.18
CA THR A 408 0.87 -9.66 29.77
C THR A 408 -0.33 -8.72 29.55
N SER A 409 -0.13 -7.57 28.90
CA SER A 409 -1.16 -6.51 28.82
C SER A 409 -2.42 -6.89 28.03
N PHE A 410 -2.36 -7.85 27.13
CA PHE A 410 -3.50 -8.39 26.37
C PHE A 410 -3.50 -9.92 26.38
N LYS A 411 -2.39 -10.54 26.00
CA LYS A 411 -2.16 -11.99 26.06
C LYS A 411 -0.93 -12.27 26.90
N GLU A 412 -0.99 -13.29 27.73
CA GLU A 412 0.15 -13.73 28.53
C GLU A 412 1.19 -14.42 27.64
N LEU A 413 2.40 -13.87 27.61
CA LEU A 413 3.55 -14.42 26.90
C LEU A 413 4.59 -14.88 27.92
N THR A 414 4.87 -16.18 27.94
CA THR A 414 5.81 -16.81 28.90
C THR A 414 7.27 -16.74 28.43
N SER A 415 7.50 -16.28 27.20
CA SER A 415 8.83 -16.10 26.61
C SER A 415 8.82 -14.90 25.66
N LEU A 416 10.01 -14.38 25.36
CA LEU A 416 10.17 -13.43 24.26
C LEU A 416 9.80 -14.16 22.96
N PRO A 417 8.87 -13.64 22.13
CA PRO A 417 8.53 -14.28 20.87
C PRO A 417 9.74 -14.39 19.94
N ALA A 418 9.74 -15.44 19.12
CA ALA A 418 10.81 -15.62 18.14
C ALA A 418 10.79 -14.47 17.11
N GLY A 419 11.96 -13.97 16.76
CA GLY A 419 12.16 -12.94 15.74
C GLY A 419 12.69 -13.49 14.42
N MET A 420 12.86 -12.61 13.43
CA MET A 420 13.59 -12.94 12.20
C MET A 420 15.05 -13.35 12.47
N ASP A 421 15.64 -12.83 13.55
CA ASP A 421 16.95 -13.24 14.04
C ASP A 421 16.99 -14.72 14.48
N ASP A 422 15.86 -15.28 14.95
CA ASP A 422 15.76 -16.70 15.28
C ASP A 422 15.59 -17.59 14.05
N PHE A 423 14.89 -17.09 13.02
CA PHE A 423 14.60 -17.83 11.79
C PHE A 423 15.76 -17.80 10.79
N ASN A 424 16.72 -16.89 10.95
CA ASN A 424 17.87 -16.76 10.07
C ASN A 424 19.17 -17.06 10.83
N ASN A 425 19.72 -18.26 10.57
CA ASN A 425 20.93 -18.77 11.22
C ASN A 425 22.21 -17.96 10.91
N SER A 426 22.17 -17.04 9.96
CA SER A 426 23.30 -16.16 9.62
C SER A 426 23.32 -14.87 10.45
N LEU A 427 22.35 -14.66 11.35
CA LEU A 427 22.23 -13.44 12.16
C LEU A 427 22.71 -13.65 13.59
N MET A 428 23.25 -12.59 14.20
CA MET A 428 23.44 -12.57 15.65
C MET A 428 22.08 -12.52 16.33
N LYS A 429 21.75 -13.57 17.08
CA LYS A 429 20.50 -13.66 17.83
C LYS A 429 20.47 -12.67 18.98
N SER A 430 19.31 -12.08 19.19
CA SER A 430 19.01 -11.24 20.34
C SER A 430 18.06 -11.98 21.27
N ASP A 431 18.56 -12.36 22.45
CA ASP A 431 17.77 -13.03 23.50
C ASP A 431 17.09 -12.03 24.45
N GLU A 432 17.17 -10.74 24.14
CA GLU A 432 16.63 -9.66 24.96
C GLU A 432 16.07 -8.51 24.13
N ILE A 433 15.18 -7.74 24.76
CA ILE A 433 14.79 -6.41 24.30
C ILE A 433 15.16 -5.40 25.37
N LYS A 434 15.64 -4.23 24.95
CA LYS A 434 16.06 -3.15 25.85
C LYS A 434 14.94 -2.14 26.01
N GLY A 435 14.84 -1.57 27.19
CA GLY A 435 13.90 -0.51 27.52
C GLY A 435 14.62 0.70 28.09
N LEU A 436 14.20 1.89 27.67
CA LEU A 436 14.44 3.13 28.42
C LEU A 436 13.27 3.31 29.40
N PHE A 437 13.59 3.43 30.68
CA PHE A 437 12.64 3.68 31.75
C PHE A 437 12.81 5.11 32.26
N LEU A 438 11.70 5.84 32.37
CA LEU A 438 11.61 7.17 32.98
C LEU A 438 10.82 7.06 34.28
N ASP A 439 11.46 7.33 35.41
CA ASP A 439 10.88 7.21 36.76
C ASP A 439 10.22 5.83 37.00
N GLY A 440 10.86 4.77 36.48
CA GLY A 440 10.40 3.40 36.58
C GLY A 440 9.35 2.98 35.55
N LYS A 441 8.90 3.88 34.66
CA LYS A 441 7.97 3.57 33.57
C LYS A 441 8.70 3.34 32.26
N LEU A 442 8.37 2.25 31.56
CA LEU A 442 8.91 1.98 30.23
C LEU A 442 8.38 3.01 29.21
N VAL A 443 9.29 3.69 28.52
CA VAL A 443 8.97 4.76 27.56
C VAL A 443 9.53 4.54 26.15
N ILE A 444 10.67 3.86 26.01
CA ILE A 444 11.20 3.44 24.70
C ILE A 444 11.54 1.96 24.77
N ILE A 445 11.21 1.23 23.71
CA ILE A 445 11.52 -0.19 23.52
C ILE A 445 12.42 -0.30 22.30
N LEU A 446 13.60 -0.89 22.48
CA LEU A 446 14.51 -1.22 21.40
C LEU A 446 14.58 -2.74 21.26
N SER A 447 14.17 -3.22 20.10
CA SER A 447 14.25 -4.60 19.68
C SER A 447 15.20 -4.75 18.50
N GLY A 448 15.87 -5.89 18.42
CA GLY A 448 16.60 -6.34 17.23
C GLY A 448 16.03 -7.63 16.66
N LYS A 449 14.78 -7.96 17.02
CA LYS A 449 14.14 -9.23 16.71
C LYS A 449 13.58 -9.23 15.30
N GLY A 450 13.34 -8.09 14.68
CA GLY A 450 12.78 -8.08 13.34
C GLY A 450 11.29 -8.34 13.25
N TYR A 451 10.55 -7.97 14.28
CA TYR A 451 9.10 -8.14 14.30
C TYR A 451 8.38 -7.45 13.15
N PRO A 452 8.81 -6.28 12.62
CA PRO A 452 8.08 -5.66 11.54
C PRO A 452 8.00 -6.52 10.27
N VAL A 453 9.00 -7.39 10.02
CA VAL A 453 8.93 -8.38 8.93
C VAL A 453 7.81 -9.38 9.19
N LEU A 454 7.74 -9.93 10.41
CA LEU A 454 6.76 -10.94 10.80
C LEU A 454 5.34 -10.37 10.89
N TRP A 455 5.20 -9.11 11.29
CA TRP A 455 3.93 -8.40 11.30
C TRP A 455 3.43 -8.06 9.90
N SER A 456 4.28 -8.04 8.87
CA SER A 456 3.85 -7.66 7.52
C SER A 456 3.02 -8.73 6.80
N ASP A 457 3.10 -9.99 7.26
CA ASP A 457 2.54 -11.18 6.61
C ASP A 457 3.04 -11.40 5.16
N GLU A 458 4.02 -10.60 4.71
CA GLU A 458 4.60 -10.71 3.38
C GLU A 458 5.61 -11.84 3.31
N GLY A 459 5.20 -12.96 2.70
CA GLY A 459 6.13 -14.03 2.35
C GLY A 459 6.70 -14.80 3.54
N SER A 460 6.12 -14.71 4.74
CA SER A 460 6.48 -15.60 5.84
C SER A 460 5.78 -16.95 5.70
N SER A 461 6.56 -18.03 5.57
CA SER A 461 6.07 -19.41 5.73
C SER A 461 5.92 -19.82 7.21
N TYR A 462 6.03 -18.84 8.13
CA TYR A 462 6.06 -19.05 9.56
C TYR A 462 4.74 -18.61 10.20
N ASP A 463 4.28 -19.35 11.20
CA ASP A 463 3.21 -18.89 12.08
C ASP A 463 3.70 -17.67 12.87
N ASN A 464 3.08 -16.51 12.61
CA ASN A 464 3.42 -15.21 13.20
C ASN A 464 2.45 -14.78 14.31
N ALA A 465 1.54 -15.66 14.76
CA ALA A 465 0.49 -15.30 15.71
C ALA A 465 1.05 -14.75 17.03
N THR A 466 2.10 -15.37 17.58
CA THR A 466 2.71 -14.97 18.86
C THR A 466 3.39 -13.59 18.75
N GLN A 467 3.98 -13.28 17.60
CA GLN A 467 4.63 -12.01 17.34
C GLN A 467 3.61 -10.90 17.18
N LEU A 468 2.49 -11.18 16.52
CA LEU A 468 1.34 -10.28 16.45
C LEU A 468 0.74 -10.05 17.85
N ASP A 469 0.58 -11.10 18.66
CA ASP A 469 0.12 -10.98 20.05
C ASP A 469 1.03 -10.06 20.89
N PHE A 470 2.35 -10.12 20.68
CA PHE A 470 3.29 -9.21 21.32
C PHE A 470 3.12 -7.75 20.87
N GLY A 471 2.89 -7.52 19.57
CA GLY A 471 2.54 -6.20 19.07
C GLY A 471 1.23 -5.67 19.67
N VAL A 472 0.22 -6.53 19.84
CA VAL A 472 -1.04 -6.16 20.51
C VAL A 472 -0.81 -5.86 22.00
N ASN A 473 0.06 -6.62 22.68
CA ASN A 473 0.46 -6.32 24.05
C ASN A 473 1.14 -4.95 24.18
N LEU A 474 2.05 -4.62 23.25
CA LEU A 474 2.71 -3.30 23.18
C LEU A 474 1.67 -2.18 23.11
N ILE A 475 0.71 -2.30 22.20
CA ILE A 475 -0.36 -1.33 22.01
C ILE A 475 -1.25 -1.23 23.25
N SER A 476 -1.66 -2.37 23.82
CA SER A 476 -2.47 -2.42 25.04
C SER A 476 -1.75 -1.77 26.23
N TYR A 477 -0.44 -2.03 26.37
CA TYR A 477 0.41 -1.42 27.38
C TYR A 477 0.48 0.10 27.19
N ALA A 478 0.67 0.59 25.97
CA ALA A 478 0.75 2.02 25.70
C ALA A 478 -0.54 2.77 26.04
N ILE A 479 -1.69 2.21 25.67
CA ILE A 479 -3.00 2.81 25.98
C ILE A 479 -3.21 2.92 27.49
N LYS A 480 -2.85 1.86 28.24
CA LYS A 480 -2.98 1.84 29.70
C LYS A 480 -2.07 2.83 30.41
N ASN A 481 -0.94 3.19 29.80
CA ASN A 481 0.09 4.03 30.43
C ASN A 481 0.08 5.49 29.98
N ARG A 482 -0.61 5.81 28.87
CA ARG A 482 -0.81 7.21 28.47
C ARG A 482 -1.81 7.86 29.43
N LYS A 483 -1.33 8.80 30.25
CA LYS A 483 -2.20 9.63 31.07
C LYS A 483 -3.04 10.53 30.16
N LYS A 484 -4.34 10.63 30.42
CA LYS A 484 -5.11 11.80 29.99
C LYS A 484 -4.79 12.99 30.88
#